data_AF-A0A7W2AVK5-F1
#
_entry.id   AF-A0A7W2AVK5-F1
#
_cell.length_a   1.000
_cell.length_b   1.000
_cell.length_c   1.000
_cell.angle_alpha   90.00
_cell.angle_beta   90.00
_cell.angle_gamma   90.00
#
_symmetry.space_group_name_H-M   'P 1'
#
loop_
_entity.id
_entity.type
_entity.pdbx_description
1 polymer ?
#
loop_
_entity_poly.entity_id
_entity_poly.type
_entity_poly.pdbx_seq_one_letter_code
_entity_poly.pdbx_strand_id
1 'polypeptide(L)'
;MIHRYLHFSLGLMLLLASGCSLVYDYRVESESGVIYSDHPESVTDSYRDRLEWSSNGIEKHLPNASRDVPEVTVILSGTPVDSGAVIRRGSVGFAGWYNSLLDIIWLSGAPDEDGNSILLEPNSLDTFQHELAHHLTSQIPGVEGRWWLVEGIACHFEGGFDPGDGSFAIPPLHIKYYDKCRRELRRRGRSQFLGDLLETIEGDYGQFYSADSELLYRYALSWGFLWHLLNQSDPQLSFEEKLSQIIELEEKELMVLVPGFVDDLAARARDQIQKHLSDSRLRRWAIEGSIGQFRNDGSAISEALEAELESSADPVWAWCRVVELIGSRSSRWSRTLRSKWVNRFFEFMASATIEQKKSICLEVVPSSRSFSIVEAIVDCLDSPDGELRAIAAQALARISRQRTIVNPEFWKHAPANLRQQEIDIWREYLKQN
;
A
#
# COMPACT_ATOMS: atom_id res chain seq x y z
N MET A 1 19.68 37.11 -16.86
CA MET A 1 18.92 36.04 -16.16
C MET A 1 19.07 34.66 -16.82
N ILE A 2 19.88 34.51 -17.89
CA ILE A 2 20.13 33.22 -18.60
C ILE A 2 21.40 32.49 -18.09
N HIS A 3 22.30 33.18 -17.37
CA HIS A 3 23.54 32.56 -16.88
C HIS A 3 23.44 31.80 -15.55
N ARG A 4 22.33 31.88 -14.80
CA ARG A 4 22.19 31.15 -13.52
C ARG A 4 21.66 29.72 -13.66
N TYR A 5 20.88 29.43 -14.69
CA TYR A 5 20.36 28.08 -14.95
C TYR A 5 21.40 27.15 -15.60
N LEU A 6 22.31 27.70 -16.42
CA LEU A 6 23.37 26.90 -17.04
C LEU A 6 24.37 26.35 -16.00
N HIS A 7 24.60 27.04 -14.89
CA HIS A 7 25.57 26.59 -13.88
C HIS A 7 25.03 25.50 -12.95
N PHE A 8 23.71 25.38 -12.78
CA PHE A 8 23.11 24.35 -11.93
C PHE A 8 23.04 23.00 -12.66
N SER A 9 22.68 23.00 -13.95
CA SER A 9 22.70 21.80 -14.80
C SER A 9 24.12 21.35 -15.17
N LEU A 10 25.07 22.28 -15.36
CA LEU A 10 26.48 21.91 -15.52
C LEU A 10 27.09 21.39 -14.19
N GLY A 11 26.62 21.89 -13.04
CA GLY A 11 27.07 21.44 -11.72
C GLY A 11 26.65 20.01 -11.38
N LEU A 12 25.44 19.60 -11.78
CA LEU A 12 24.97 18.22 -11.62
C LEU A 12 25.61 17.27 -12.64
N MET A 13 25.79 17.69 -13.90
CA MET A 13 26.57 16.94 -14.89
C MET A 13 28.05 16.81 -14.50
N LEU A 14 28.63 17.82 -13.83
CA LEU A 14 30.00 17.75 -13.30
C LEU A 14 30.10 16.86 -12.05
N LEU A 15 29.05 16.74 -11.23
CA LEU A 15 28.98 15.76 -10.14
C LEU A 15 28.92 14.31 -10.68
N LEU A 16 28.25 14.10 -11.82
CA LEU A 16 28.23 12.80 -12.52
C LEU A 16 29.53 12.53 -13.31
N ALA A 17 30.27 13.56 -13.72
CA ALA A 17 31.53 13.42 -14.46
C ALA A 17 32.79 13.40 -13.57
N SER A 18 32.72 13.90 -12.33
CA SER A 18 33.77 13.68 -11.33
C SER A 18 33.51 12.34 -10.65
N GLY A 19 34.28 11.31 -11.02
CA GLY A 19 34.17 9.93 -10.55
C GLY A 19 34.26 9.73 -9.03
N CYS A 20 33.22 10.11 -8.31
CA CYS A 20 32.76 9.46 -7.10
C CYS A 20 31.51 8.67 -7.51
N SER A 21 31.71 7.44 -7.97
CA SER A 21 30.62 6.51 -8.21
C SER A 21 29.73 6.45 -6.96
N LEU A 22 28.45 6.79 -7.09
CA LEU A 22 27.43 6.28 -6.18
C LEU A 22 27.44 4.77 -6.38
N VAL A 23 28.20 4.07 -5.53
CA VAL A 23 28.25 2.62 -5.51
C VAL A 23 27.03 2.19 -4.71
N TYR A 24 25.97 1.82 -5.42
CA TYR A 24 24.86 1.10 -4.83
C TYR A 24 25.22 -0.38 -4.77
N ASP A 25 24.85 -1.06 -3.67
CA ASP A 25 25.14 -2.48 -3.50
C ASP A 25 24.39 -3.36 -4.51
N TYR A 26 23.22 -2.91 -4.98
CA TYR A 26 22.37 -3.62 -5.92
C TYR A 26 21.95 -2.75 -7.10
N ARG A 27 21.97 -3.36 -8.29
CA ARG A 27 21.38 -2.84 -9.52
C ARG A 27 20.51 -3.93 -10.14
N VAL A 28 19.23 -3.62 -10.33
CA VAL A 28 18.25 -4.55 -10.88
C VAL A 28 17.60 -3.92 -12.11
N GLU A 29 17.56 -4.66 -13.22
CA GLU A 29 16.92 -4.24 -14.47
C GLU A 29 15.52 -4.87 -14.58
N SER A 30 14.58 -4.14 -15.17
CA SER A 30 13.28 -4.62 -15.65
C SER A 30 13.01 -4.04 -17.05
N GLU A 31 11.94 -4.47 -17.72
CA GLU A 31 11.58 -3.88 -19.02
C GLU A 31 11.09 -2.44 -18.88
N SER A 32 10.47 -2.12 -17.73
CA SER A 32 10.01 -0.75 -17.43
C SER A 32 11.08 0.19 -16.86
N GLY A 33 12.30 -0.29 -16.55
CA GLY A 33 13.39 0.58 -16.07
C GLY A 33 14.46 -0.09 -15.21
N VAL A 34 15.16 0.72 -14.42
CA VAL A 34 16.30 0.29 -13.58
C VAL A 34 16.13 0.73 -12.14
N ILE A 35 16.43 -0.17 -11.21
CA ILE A 35 16.44 0.10 -9.77
C ILE A 35 17.87 0.05 -9.22
N TYR A 36 18.27 1.10 -8.52
CA TYR A 36 19.49 1.17 -7.72
C TYR A 36 19.14 1.16 -6.23
N SER A 37 19.82 0.33 -5.44
CA SER A 37 19.47 0.12 -4.02
C SER A 37 20.69 -0.25 -3.18
N ASP A 38 20.75 0.26 -1.95
CA ASP A 38 21.65 -0.21 -0.90
C ASP A 38 20.99 -1.28 0.00
N HIS A 39 19.73 -1.63 -0.28
CA HIS A 39 18.96 -2.58 0.50
C HIS A 39 19.08 -4.00 -0.05
N PRO A 40 18.94 -5.04 0.81
CA PRO A 40 19.03 -6.44 0.40
C PRO A 40 18.14 -6.78 -0.81
N GLU A 41 18.54 -7.79 -1.57
CA GLU A 41 17.85 -8.26 -2.78
C GLU A 41 16.35 -8.54 -2.53
N SER A 42 15.98 -9.09 -1.37
CA SER A 42 14.57 -9.33 -1.02
C SER A 42 13.70 -8.07 -0.97
N VAL A 43 14.27 -6.93 -0.56
CA VAL A 43 13.59 -5.63 -0.58
C VAL A 43 13.52 -5.13 -2.02
N THR A 44 14.66 -5.12 -2.71
CA THR A 44 14.80 -4.58 -4.06
C THR A 44 13.93 -5.32 -5.09
N ASP A 45 13.82 -6.65 -4.97
CA ASP A 45 12.98 -7.50 -5.82
C ASP A 45 11.50 -7.14 -5.74
N SER A 46 11.00 -6.79 -4.54
CA SER A 46 9.60 -6.38 -4.38
C SER A 46 9.28 -5.10 -5.14
N TYR A 47 10.24 -4.16 -5.25
CA TYR A 47 10.10 -2.96 -6.05
C TYR A 47 10.27 -3.24 -7.55
N ARG A 48 11.14 -4.17 -7.95
CA ARG A 48 11.25 -4.61 -9.36
C ARG A 48 9.92 -5.19 -9.83
N ASP A 49 9.38 -6.13 -9.05
CA ASP A 49 8.15 -6.82 -9.42
C ASP A 49 6.96 -5.82 -9.45
N ARG A 50 6.94 -4.87 -8.51
CA ARG A 50 5.97 -3.77 -8.51
C ARG A 50 6.15 -2.83 -9.71
N LEU A 51 7.38 -2.49 -10.08
CA LEU A 51 7.68 -1.60 -11.21
C LEU A 51 7.11 -2.18 -12.50
N GLU A 52 7.39 -3.45 -12.76
CA GLU A 52 6.92 -4.14 -13.97
C GLU A 52 5.39 -4.29 -13.97
N TRP A 53 4.81 -4.76 -12.86
CA TRP A 53 3.38 -4.98 -12.76
C TRP A 53 2.56 -3.68 -12.85
N SER A 54 2.97 -2.64 -12.13
CA SER A 54 2.27 -1.35 -12.12
C SER A 54 2.45 -0.61 -13.44
N SER A 55 3.63 -0.61 -14.06
CA SER A 55 3.85 0.06 -15.36
C SER A 55 2.95 -0.54 -16.43
N ASN A 56 3.03 -1.86 -16.63
CA ASN A 56 2.16 -2.59 -17.57
C ASN A 56 0.66 -2.36 -17.28
N GLY A 57 0.30 -2.21 -16.01
CA GLY A 57 -1.07 -1.92 -15.58
C GLY A 57 -1.54 -0.51 -15.94
N ILE A 58 -0.74 0.49 -15.65
CA ILE A 58 -1.02 1.91 -15.92
C ILE A 58 -1.07 2.15 -17.44
N GLU A 59 -0.10 1.62 -18.18
CA GLU A 59 -0.04 1.74 -19.65
C GLU A 59 -1.28 1.15 -20.34
N LYS A 60 -1.85 0.05 -19.83
CA LYS A 60 -3.11 -0.50 -20.36
C LYS A 60 -4.30 0.45 -20.19
N HIS A 61 -4.27 1.31 -19.16
CA HIS A 61 -5.30 2.32 -18.94
C HIS A 61 -5.03 3.63 -19.71
N LEU A 62 -3.78 3.84 -20.14
CA LEU A 62 -3.26 5.05 -20.80
C LEU A 62 -2.41 4.75 -22.05
N PRO A 63 -2.89 3.94 -23.00
CA PRO A 63 -2.05 3.35 -24.05
C PRO A 63 -1.51 4.35 -25.08
N ASN A 64 -2.06 5.56 -25.18
CA ASN A 64 -1.54 6.60 -26.05
C ASN A 64 -0.63 7.56 -25.28
N ALA A 65 -1.02 7.92 -24.06
CA ALA A 65 -0.28 8.80 -23.16
C ALA A 65 1.07 8.18 -22.72
N SER A 66 1.15 6.85 -22.59
CA SER A 66 2.35 6.17 -22.10
C SER A 66 3.29 5.66 -23.21
N ARG A 67 2.92 5.77 -24.49
CA ARG A 67 3.59 5.06 -25.59
C ARG A 67 5.08 5.39 -25.76
N ASP A 68 5.46 6.64 -25.51
CA ASP A 68 6.81 7.16 -25.74
C ASP A 68 7.46 7.65 -24.44
N VAL A 69 6.96 7.18 -23.29
CA VAL A 69 7.56 7.50 -21.99
C VAL A 69 8.87 6.71 -21.85
N PRO A 70 10.00 7.36 -21.53
CA PRO A 70 11.29 6.68 -21.39
C PRO A 70 11.28 5.74 -20.17
N GLU A 71 12.20 4.79 -20.15
CA GLU A 71 12.45 3.95 -18.98
C GLU A 71 12.77 4.79 -17.73
N VAL A 72 12.21 4.39 -16.58
CA VAL A 72 12.44 5.11 -15.31
C VAL A 72 13.69 4.61 -14.59
N THR A 73 14.39 5.54 -13.93
CA THR A 73 15.42 5.19 -12.95
C THR A 73 14.87 5.32 -11.53
N VAL A 74 14.85 4.22 -10.78
CA VAL A 74 14.39 4.19 -9.38
C VAL A 74 15.60 4.13 -8.45
N ILE A 75 15.59 4.97 -7.42
CA ILE A 75 16.60 4.99 -6.38
C ILE A 75 15.94 4.66 -5.04
N LEU A 76 16.32 3.52 -4.47
CA LEU A 76 15.98 3.11 -3.11
C LEU A 76 17.16 3.50 -2.21
N SER A 77 17.06 4.68 -1.60
CA SER A 77 18.13 5.21 -0.74
C SER A 77 17.77 5.04 0.73
N GLY A 78 18.76 5.05 1.61
CA GLY A 78 18.52 4.95 3.04
C GLY A 78 19.63 4.19 3.72
N THR A 79 19.62 4.14 5.05
CA THR A 79 20.54 3.27 5.77
C THR A 79 19.91 1.88 5.84
N PRO A 80 20.60 0.81 5.40
CA PRO A 80 20.09 -0.56 5.52
C PRO A 80 19.75 -0.87 6.98
N VAL A 81 18.69 -1.66 7.19
CA VAL A 81 18.14 -2.01 8.52
C VAL A 81 19.21 -2.65 9.44
N ASP A 82 20.24 -3.27 8.86
CA ASP A 82 21.30 -3.97 9.60
C ASP A 82 22.60 -3.16 9.82
N SER A 83 22.63 -1.88 9.47
CA SER A 83 23.86 -1.06 9.46
C SER A 83 24.35 -0.61 10.84
N GLY A 84 23.53 -0.71 11.90
CA GLY A 84 23.90 -0.28 13.26
C GLY A 84 24.19 1.22 13.41
N ALA A 85 23.85 2.05 12.42
CA ALA A 85 24.12 3.48 12.46
C ALA A 85 23.06 4.23 13.28
N VAL A 86 23.52 5.09 14.21
CA VAL A 86 22.65 6.03 14.94
C VAL A 86 22.28 7.18 14.02
N ILE A 87 21.00 7.27 13.66
CA ILE A 87 20.50 8.23 12.66
C ILE A 87 20.07 9.52 13.34
N ARG A 88 20.63 10.64 12.86
CA ARG A 88 20.21 11.99 13.23
C ARG A 88 19.15 12.48 12.24
N ARG A 89 17.97 12.86 12.74
CA ARG A 89 16.89 13.46 11.95
C ARG A 89 17.39 14.69 11.19
N GLY A 90 17.27 14.64 9.87
CA GLY A 90 17.56 15.74 8.95
C GLY A 90 16.65 15.67 7.71
N SER A 91 15.40 16.08 7.89
CA SER A 91 14.47 16.69 6.91
C SER A 91 14.63 16.45 5.40
N VAL A 92 13.68 15.72 4.80
CA VAL A 92 12.61 16.24 3.91
C VAL A 92 11.35 15.41 4.18
N GLY A 93 10.17 16.03 4.27
CA GLY A 93 8.91 15.42 4.72
C GLY A 93 8.16 14.55 3.72
N PHE A 94 8.84 13.93 2.75
CA PHE A 94 8.21 13.09 1.72
C PHE A 94 8.82 11.69 1.71
N ALA A 95 7.97 10.65 1.62
CA ALA A 95 8.39 9.25 1.56
C ALA A 95 9.01 8.87 0.20
N GLY A 96 8.64 9.60 -0.85
CA GLY A 96 9.22 9.52 -2.19
C GLY A 96 8.92 10.77 -3.02
N TRP A 97 9.57 10.90 -4.17
CA TRP A 97 9.27 11.93 -5.18
C TRP A 97 9.77 11.54 -6.58
N TYR A 98 9.08 12.03 -7.61
CA TYR A 98 9.46 11.89 -9.01
C TYR A 98 10.08 13.17 -9.61
N ASN A 99 11.13 13.01 -10.43
CA ASN A 99 11.77 14.06 -11.23
C ASN A 99 11.52 13.86 -12.73
N SER A 100 10.70 14.71 -13.33
CA SER A 100 10.41 14.65 -14.78
C SER A 100 11.55 15.08 -15.69
N LEU A 101 12.59 15.76 -15.19
CA LEU A 101 13.74 16.17 -16.02
C LEU A 101 14.75 15.04 -16.21
N LEU A 102 14.75 14.06 -15.31
CA LEU A 102 15.72 12.97 -15.28
C LEU A 102 15.07 11.59 -15.35
N ASP A 103 13.74 11.53 -15.37
CA ASP A 103 12.95 10.31 -15.26
C ASP A 103 13.37 9.47 -14.04
N ILE A 104 13.54 10.14 -12.89
CA ILE A 104 14.01 9.53 -11.65
C ILE A 104 12.88 9.49 -10.61
N ILE A 105 12.63 8.30 -10.06
CA ILE A 105 11.87 8.13 -8.82
C ILE A 105 12.87 7.92 -7.68
N TRP A 106 12.72 8.67 -6.61
CA TRP A 106 13.52 8.50 -5.41
C TRP A 106 12.64 8.16 -4.22
N LEU A 107 12.97 7.10 -3.50
CA LEU A 107 12.29 6.66 -2.28
C LEU A 107 13.26 6.65 -1.10
N SER A 108 12.77 7.11 0.05
CA SER A 108 13.54 7.17 1.28
C SER A 108 13.23 5.96 2.17
N GLY A 109 14.25 5.13 2.38
CA GLY A 109 14.33 4.10 3.41
C GLY A 109 14.95 4.60 4.71
N ALA A 110 14.86 5.90 4.99
CA ALA A 110 15.16 6.40 6.32
C ALA A 110 14.28 5.65 7.34
N PRO A 111 14.86 5.10 8.42
CA PRO A 111 14.07 4.35 9.37
C PRO A 111 13.17 5.24 10.22
N ASP A 112 12.07 4.64 10.68
CA ASP A 112 11.10 5.21 11.59
C ASP A 112 11.68 5.41 13.02
N GLU A 113 10.82 5.80 13.96
CA GLU A 113 11.22 5.99 15.37
C GLU A 113 11.70 4.71 16.05
N ASP A 114 11.31 3.55 15.52
CA ASP A 114 11.62 2.21 16.02
C ASP A 114 12.82 1.57 15.30
N GLY A 115 13.43 2.27 14.33
CA GLY A 115 14.59 1.82 13.58
C GLY A 115 14.27 0.95 12.35
N ASN A 116 13.00 0.81 11.96
CA ASN A 116 12.60 0.05 10.79
C ASN A 116 12.63 0.93 9.54
N SER A 117 13.23 0.45 8.45
CA SER A 117 13.18 1.17 7.17
C SER A 117 11.75 1.29 6.66
N ILE A 118 11.35 2.51 6.29
CA ILE A 118 10.04 2.80 5.67
C ILE A 118 9.83 1.96 4.40
N LEU A 119 10.89 1.57 3.68
CA LEU A 119 10.79 0.73 2.47
C LEU A 119 10.22 -0.67 2.73
N LEU A 120 10.23 -1.12 3.99
CA LEU A 120 9.64 -2.40 4.39
C LEU A 120 8.15 -2.27 4.74
N GLU A 121 7.61 -1.05 4.82
CA GLU A 121 6.19 -0.84 5.07
C GLU A 121 5.37 -1.08 3.79
N PRO A 122 4.20 -1.74 3.87
CA PRO A 122 3.32 -1.92 2.73
C PRO A 122 2.98 -0.61 2.00
N ASN A 123 2.80 0.49 2.76
CA ASN A 123 2.50 1.82 2.22
C ASN A 123 3.62 2.39 1.33
N SER A 124 4.85 1.86 1.43
CA SER A 124 5.96 2.32 0.60
C SER A 124 5.83 1.84 -0.85
N LEU A 125 5.24 0.66 -1.08
CA LEU A 125 4.92 0.20 -2.44
C LEU A 125 3.78 1.01 -3.05
N ASP A 126 2.80 1.44 -2.25
CA ASP A 126 1.73 2.34 -2.70
C ASP A 126 2.30 3.70 -3.09
N THR A 127 3.23 4.23 -2.27
CA THR A 127 3.96 5.48 -2.58
C THR A 127 4.78 5.34 -3.85
N PHE A 128 5.49 4.23 -4.03
CA PHE A 128 6.22 3.95 -5.25
C PHE A 128 5.30 3.95 -6.48
N GLN A 129 4.14 3.31 -6.38
CA GLN A 129 3.14 3.27 -7.45
C GLN A 129 2.57 4.67 -7.77
N HIS A 130 2.39 5.52 -6.76
CA HIS A 130 2.01 6.92 -6.95
C HIS A 130 3.07 7.69 -7.76
N GLU A 131 4.34 7.59 -7.39
CA GLU A 131 5.43 8.25 -8.11
C GLU A 131 5.64 7.67 -9.52
N LEU A 132 5.41 6.38 -9.71
CA LEU A 132 5.42 5.75 -11.02
C LEU A 132 4.28 6.26 -11.92
N ALA A 133 3.11 6.51 -11.34
CA ALA A 133 2.01 7.15 -12.06
C ALA A 133 2.38 8.58 -12.48
N HIS A 134 3.09 9.36 -11.64
CA HIS A 134 3.64 10.65 -12.05
C HIS A 134 4.58 10.52 -13.23
N HIS A 135 5.48 9.53 -13.22
CA HIS A 135 6.38 9.28 -14.33
C HIS A 135 5.62 9.05 -15.65
N LEU A 136 4.69 8.09 -15.65
CA LEU A 136 3.94 7.70 -16.83
C LEU A 136 2.92 8.74 -17.32
N THR A 137 2.60 9.76 -16.51
CA THR A 137 1.56 10.75 -16.83
C THR A 137 2.06 12.18 -16.92
N SER A 138 3.32 12.44 -16.53
CA SER A 138 3.91 13.78 -16.50
C SER A 138 3.95 14.48 -17.86
N GLN A 139 3.94 13.72 -18.97
CA GLN A 139 4.01 14.25 -20.33
C GLN A 139 2.63 14.41 -21.00
N ILE A 140 1.52 14.11 -20.30
CA ILE A 140 0.17 14.26 -20.86
C ILE A 140 -0.13 15.75 -21.08
N PRO A 141 -0.38 16.18 -22.34
CA PRO A 141 -0.69 17.59 -22.62
C PRO A 141 -1.94 18.06 -21.86
N GLY A 142 -1.85 19.23 -21.22
CA GLY A 142 -2.96 19.82 -20.47
C GLY A 142 -3.12 19.33 -19.02
N VAL A 143 -2.29 18.38 -18.58
CA VAL A 143 -2.14 18.01 -17.16
C VAL A 143 -1.10 18.89 -16.47
N GLU A 144 -0.01 19.25 -17.17
CA GLU A 144 1.07 20.08 -16.63
C GLU A 144 0.55 21.40 -16.04
N GLY A 145 1.02 21.73 -14.83
CA GLY A 145 0.64 22.94 -14.11
C GLY A 145 -0.71 22.88 -13.39
N ARG A 146 -1.53 21.84 -13.60
CA ARG A 146 -2.78 21.59 -12.87
C ARG A 146 -2.52 20.57 -11.76
N TRP A 147 -1.96 21.02 -10.63
CA TRP A 147 -1.49 20.13 -9.57
C TRP A 147 -2.57 19.25 -8.97
N TRP A 148 -3.82 19.73 -8.89
CA TRP A 148 -4.92 18.86 -8.47
C TRP A 148 -5.14 17.67 -9.42
N LEU A 149 -4.91 17.85 -10.72
CA LEU A 149 -5.11 16.80 -11.71
C LEU A 149 -3.89 15.87 -11.74
N VAL A 150 -2.67 16.42 -11.69
CA VAL A 150 -1.42 15.65 -11.53
C VAL A 150 -1.52 14.68 -10.35
N GLU A 151 -1.83 15.19 -9.15
CA GLU A 151 -1.97 14.35 -7.96
C GLU A 151 -3.23 13.49 -7.99
N GLY A 152 -4.32 13.98 -8.60
CA GLY A 152 -5.55 13.21 -8.74
C GLY A 152 -5.33 11.93 -9.54
N ILE A 153 -4.60 12.03 -10.67
CA ILE A 153 -4.25 10.89 -11.52
C ILE A 153 -3.31 9.95 -10.78
N ALA A 154 -2.26 10.46 -10.14
CA ALA A 154 -1.32 9.63 -9.40
C ALA A 154 -2.01 8.87 -8.25
N CYS A 155 -2.84 9.55 -7.45
CA CYS A 155 -3.64 8.91 -6.41
C CYS A 155 -4.70 7.94 -6.96
N HIS A 156 -5.15 8.10 -8.20
CA HIS A 156 -6.06 7.15 -8.84
C HIS A 156 -5.35 5.81 -9.07
N PHE A 157 -4.11 5.86 -9.58
CA PHE A 157 -3.28 4.68 -9.79
C PHE A 157 -2.65 4.16 -8.49
N GLU A 158 -2.37 4.98 -7.47
CA GLU A 158 -1.92 4.56 -6.12
C GLU A 158 -2.80 3.43 -5.57
N GLY A 159 -4.12 3.49 -5.80
CA GLY A 159 -5.07 2.47 -5.33
C GLY A 159 -5.08 1.15 -6.10
N GLY A 160 -4.30 1.02 -7.18
CA GLY A 160 -4.24 -0.18 -8.02
C GLY A 160 -3.85 -1.44 -7.24
N PHE A 161 -4.53 -2.55 -7.52
CA PHE A 161 -4.40 -3.81 -6.77
C PHE A 161 -4.44 -5.04 -7.70
N ASP A 162 -3.95 -6.18 -7.20
CA ASP A 162 -4.05 -7.47 -7.89
C ASP A 162 -5.34 -8.20 -7.47
N PRO A 163 -6.27 -8.50 -8.41
CA PRO A 163 -7.50 -9.21 -8.09
C PRO A 163 -7.27 -10.70 -7.81
N GLY A 164 -6.04 -11.21 -7.93
CA GLY A 164 -5.61 -12.56 -7.63
C GLY A 164 -5.23 -13.40 -8.85
N ASP A 165 -5.19 -12.78 -10.03
CA ASP A 165 -4.76 -13.39 -11.29
C ASP A 165 -3.45 -12.78 -11.83
N GLY A 166 -2.80 -11.92 -11.03
CA GLY A 166 -1.59 -11.20 -11.42
C GLY A 166 -1.85 -10.00 -12.31
N SER A 167 -3.10 -9.70 -12.67
CA SER A 167 -3.44 -8.51 -13.44
C SER A 167 -3.47 -7.25 -12.56
N PHE A 168 -3.39 -6.09 -13.19
CA PHE A 168 -3.55 -4.80 -12.53
C PHE A 168 -4.99 -4.34 -12.68
N ALA A 169 -5.63 -4.01 -11.56
CA ALA A 169 -6.99 -3.48 -11.53
C ALA A 169 -7.06 -2.18 -10.72
N ILE A 170 -7.90 -1.26 -11.18
CA ILE A 170 -8.22 -0.03 -10.42
C ILE A 170 -9.46 -0.27 -9.57
N PRO A 171 -9.44 0.11 -8.28
CA PRO A 171 -10.60 -0.03 -7.42
C PRO A 171 -11.69 0.98 -7.79
N PRO A 172 -12.98 0.65 -7.57
CA PRO A 172 -14.08 1.59 -7.79
C PRO A 172 -13.97 2.90 -6.98
N LEU A 173 -13.23 2.87 -5.87
CA LEU A 173 -12.84 4.06 -5.10
C LEU A 173 -11.58 3.79 -4.26
N HIS A 174 -10.84 4.85 -3.95
CA HIS A 174 -9.72 4.83 -3.02
C HIS A 174 -10.21 5.04 -1.59
N ILE A 175 -10.18 4.00 -0.76
CA ILE A 175 -10.87 3.98 0.55
C ILE A 175 -10.33 5.07 1.49
N LYS A 176 -9.00 5.18 1.62
CA LYS A 176 -8.31 6.20 2.43
C LYS A 176 -8.74 7.63 2.07
N TYR A 177 -8.70 7.99 0.78
CA TYR A 177 -9.08 9.32 0.31
C TYR A 177 -10.58 9.58 0.39
N TYR A 178 -11.40 8.59 0.08
CA TYR A 178 -12.85 8.68 0.24
C TYR A 178 -13.25 8.96 1.69
N ASP A 179 -12.71 8.20 2.66
CA ASP A 179 -12.97 8.43 4.07
C ASP A 179 -12.40 9.77 4.57
N LYS A 180 -11.24 10.20 4.06
CA LYS A 180 -10.67 11.52 4.36
C LYS A 180 -11.61 12.63 3.90
N CYS A 181 -12.05 12.62 2.65
CA CYS A 181 -13.01 13.61 2.12
C CYS A 181 -14.31 13.64 2.91
N ARG A 182 -14.90 12.48 3.22
CA ARG A 182 -16.11 12.41 4.05
C ARG A 182 -15.92 12.99 5.44
N ARG A 183 -14.79 12.68 6.09
CA ARG A 183 -14.48 13.16 7.44
C ARG A 183 -14.28 14.67 7.45
N GLU A 184 -13.54 15.21 6.49
CA GLU A 184 -13.32 16.65 6.37
C GLU A 184 -14.60 17.39 5.99
N LEU A 185 -15.43 16.85 5.10
CA LEU A 185 -16.75 17.40 4.79
C LEU A 185 -17.63 17.53 6.06
N ARG A 186 -17.64 16.51 6.93
CA ARG A 186 -18.39 16.57 8.20
C ARG A 186 -17.78 17.57 9.19
N ARG A 187 -16.45 17.67 9.25
CA ARG A 187 -15.73 18.51 10.20
C ARG A 187 -15.81 19.99 9.85
N ARG A 188 -15.62 20.31 8.56
CA ARG A 188 -15.55 21.67 8.02
C ARG A 188 -16.92 22.21 7.58
N GLY A 189 -17.85 21.30 7.26
CA GLY A 189 -19.14 21.66 6.68
C GLY A 189 -19.05 21.94 5.18
N ARG A 190 -20.21 21.91 4.49
CA ARG A 190 -20.29 21.98 3.02
C ARG A 190 -19.58 23.21 2.44
N SER A 191 -19.84 24.40 2.99
CA SER A 191 -19.30 25.64 2.43
C SER A 191 -17.78 25.70 2.47
N GLN A 192 -17.16 25.34 3.59
CA GLN A 192 -15.71 25.36 3.73
C GLN A 192 -15.06 24.23 2.90
N PHE A 193 -15.64 23.04 2.93
CA PHE A 193 -15.15 21.91 2.12
C PHE A 193 -15.12 22.25 0.62
N LEU A 194 -16.17 22.87 0.09
CA LEU A 194 -16.21 23.31 -1.30
C LEU A 194 -15.18 24.42 -1.55
N GLY A 195 -15.02 25.38 -0.63
CA GLY A 195 -13.97 26.40 -0.74
C GLY A 195 -12.55 25.81 -0.78
N ASP A 196 -12.26 24.82 0.06
CA ASP A 196 -10.98 24.12 0.07
C ASP A 196 -10.73 23.36 -1.26
N LEU A 197 -11.78 22.77 -1.84
CA LEU A 197 -11.70 22.11 -3.15
C LEU A 197 -11.39 23.13 -4.26
N LEU A 198 -12.03 24.29 -4.24
CA LEU A 198 -11.75 25.37 -5.20
C LEU A 198 -10.31 25.85 -5.10
N GLU A 199 -9.84 26.13 -3.88
CA GLU A 199 -8.43 26.49 -3.63
C GLU A 199 -7.47 25.40 -4.15
N THR A 200 -7.85 24.12 -4.02
CA THR A 200 -7.04 23.01 -4.53
C THR A 200 -7.02 22.96 -6.06
N ILE A 201 -8.16 23.21 -6.71
CA ILE A 201 -8.28 23.21 -8.19
C ILE A 201 -7.51 24.38 -8.82
N GLU A 202 -7.60 25.56 -8.21
CA GLU A 202 -6.98 26.80 -8.70
C GLU A 202 -5.50 26.93 -8.30
N GLY A 203 -5.04 26.10 -7.35
CA GLY A 203 -3.73 26.20 -6.73
C GLY A 203 -2.56 25.88 -7.67
N ASP A 204 -1.54 26.75 -7.68
CA ASP A 204 -0.23 26.46 -8.27
C ASP A 204 0.62 25.53 -7.37
N TYR A 205 1.84 25.16 -7.81
CA TYR A 205 2.71 24.26 -7.04
C TYR A 205 2.96 24.76 -5.62
N GLY A 206 3.27 26.05 -5.47
CA GLY A 206 3.59 26.63 -4.17
C GLY A 206 2.37 26.65 -3.25
N GLN A 207 1.19 26.93 -3.80
CA GLN A 207 -0.06 26.90 -3.07
C GLN A 207 -0.43 25.47 -2.67
N PHE A 208 -0.32 24.51 -3.60
CA PHE A 208 -0.66 23.10 -3.36
C PHE A 208 0.23 22.47 -2.27
N TYR A 209 1.53 22.76 -2.29
CA TYR A 209 2.53 22.21 -1.37
C TYR A 209 2.88 23.11 -0.18
N SER A 210 2.12 24.19 0.05
CA SER A 210 2.42 25.20 1.08
C SER A 210 2.38 24.70 2.54
N ALA A 211 1.65 23.63 2.85
CA ALA A 211 1.43 23.17 4.22
C ALA A 211 1.31 21.64 4.33
N ASP A 212 2.35 21.00 4.86
CA ASP A 212 2.44 19.54 5.05
C ASP A 212 1.22 18.95 5.80
N SER A 213 0.69 19.67 6.79
CA SER A 213 -0.45 19.18 7.60
C SER A 213 -1.76 19.06 6.83
N GLU A 214 -1.90 19.76 5.71
CA GLU A 214 -3.09 19.74 4.85
C GLU A 214 -2.84 18.99 3.53
N LEU A 215 -1.60 18.57 3.26
CA LEU A 215 -1.24 17.93 2.00
C LEU A 215 -2.03 16.65 1.73
N LEU A 216 -2.16 15.77 2.73
CA LEU A 216 -2.97 14.56 2.61
C LEU A 216 -4.45 14.87 2.31
N TYR A 217 -4.95 16.01 2.79
CA TYR A 217 -6.32 16.44 2.47
C TYR A 217 -6.42 16.95 1.04
N ARG A 218 -5.44 17.71 0.56
CA ARG A 218 -5.37 18.15 -0.85
C ARG A 218 -5.28 16.96 -1.81
N TYR A 219 -4.44 15.96 -1.53
CA TYR A 219 -4.43 14.70 -2.28
C TYR A 219 -5.80 14.02 -2.29
N ALA A 220 -6.48 13.97 -1.14
CA ALA A 220 -7.83 13.40 -1.07
C ALA A 220 -8.87 14.18 -1.90
N LEU A 221 -8.78 15.53 -1.91
CA LEU A 221 -9.63 16.40 -2.72
C LEU A 221 -9.35 16.22 -4.22
N SER A 222 -8.08 16.21 -4.62
CA SER A 222 -7.61 15.95 -5.97
C SER A 222 -8.14 14.62 -6.51
N TRP A 223 -7.88 13.52 -5.78
CA TRP A 223 -8.40 12.20 -6.12
C TRP A 223 -9.93 12.18 -6.15
N GLY A 224 -10.56 12.74 -5.12
CA GLY A 224 -12.02 12.67 -4.94
C GLY A 224 -12.78 13.41 -6.03
N PHE A 225 -12.26 14.56 -6.46
CA PHE A 225 -12.84 15.32 -7.55
C PHE A 225 -12.59 14.67 -8.91
N LEU A 226 -11.39 14.14 -9.17
CA LEU A 226 -11.16 13.33 -10.37
C LEU A 226 -12.10 12.12 -10.42
N TRP A 227 -12.25 11.39 -9.31
CA TRP A 227 -13.17 10.26 -9.18
C TRP A 227 -14.63 10.67 -9.46
N HIS A 228 -15.06 11.82 -8.96
CA HIS A 228 -16.38 12.39 -9.29
C HIS A 228 -16.53 12.61 -10.79
N LEU A 229 -15.57 13.29 -11.44
CA LEU A 229 -15.64 13.60 -12.87
C LEU A 229 -15.66 12.32 -13.72
N LEU A 230 -14.81 11.34 -13.41
CA LEU A 230 -14.77 10.04 -14.11
C LEU A 230 -16.09 9.26 -14.04
N ASN A 231 -16.84 9.43 -12.95
CA ASN A 231 -18.16 8.80 -12.75
C ASN A 231 -19.29 9.55 -13.47
N GLN A 232 -19.10 10.83 -13.81
CA GLN A 232 -20.05 11.59 -14.62
C GLN A 232 -19.85 11.36 -16.13
N SER A 233 -18.66 10.93 -16.55
CA SER A 233 -18.38 10.58 -17.95
C SER A 233 -19.17 9.35 -18.41
N ASP A 234 -19.33 9.22 -19.74
CA ASP A 234 -19.99 8.06 -20.35
C ASP A 234 -19.28 6.75 -19.91
N PRO A 235 -20.01 5.78 -19.33
CA PRO A 235 -19.43 4.52 -18.86
C PRO A 235 -18.84 3.64 -19.99
N GLN A 236 -19.15 3.90 -21.26
CA GLN A 236 -18.58 3.18 -22.41
C GLN A 236 -17.18 3.68 -22.80
N LEU A 237 -16.78 4.86 -22.34
CA LEU A 237 -15.45 5.40 -22.63
C LEU A 237 -14.37 4.71 -21.79
N SER A 238 -13.22 4.49 -22.42
CA SER A 238 -12.00 4.09 -21.74
C SER A 238 -11.54 5.16 -20.74
N PHE A 239 -10.67 4.78 -19.80
CA PHE A 239 -10.11 5.74 -18.84
C PHE A 239 -9.40 6.91 -19.54
N GLU A 240 -8.57 6.63 -20.53
CA GLU A 240 -7.83 7.64 -21.29
C GLU A 240 -8.75 8.62 -22.04
N GLU A 241 -9.85 8.14 -22.62
CA GLU A 241 -10.86 9.00 -23.26
C GLU A 241 -11.57 9.90 -22.25
N LYS A 242 -11.94 9.36 -21.08
CA LYS A 242 -12.53 10.15 -20.00
C LYS A 242 -11.57 11.22 -19.49
N LEU A 243 -10.30 10.85 -19.31
CA LEU A 243 -9.26 11.77 -18.87
C LEU A 243 -9.05 12.89 -19.90
N SER A 244 -9.05 12.56 -21.19
CA SER A 244 -8.95 13.54 -22.27
C SER A 244 -10.09 14.56 -22.21
N GLN A 245 -11.33 14.11 -21.99
CA GLN A 245 -12.48 15.01 -21.80
C GLN A 245 -12.32 15.89 -20.56
N ILE A 246 -11.81 15.34 -19.46
CA ILE A 246 -11.59 16.10 -18.21
C ILE A 246 -10.50 17.16 -18.38
N ILE A 247 -9.44 16.85 -19.13
CA ILE A 247 -8.37 17.79 -19.43
C ILE A 247 -8.90 19.00 -20.22
N GLU A 248 -9.81 18.76 -21.17
CA GLU A 248 -10.42 19.80 -22.00
C GLU A 248 -11.40 20.71 -21.25
N LEU A 249 -11.85 20.34 -20.04
CA LEU A 249 -12.75 21.16 -19.24
C LEU A 249 -12.09 22.48 -18.83
N GLU A 250 -12.73 23.58 -19.19
CA GLU A 250 -12.37 24.91 -18.72
C GLU A 250 -12.69 25.06 -17.22
N GLU A 251 -11.98 25.97 -16.56
CA GLU A 251 -12.17 26.27 -15.13
C GLU A 251 -13.65 26.53 -14.78
N LYS A 252 -14.35 27.35 -15.58
CA LYS A 252 -15.77 27.67 -15.40
C LYS A 252 -16.67 26.43 -15.43
N GLU A 253 -16.30 25.39 -16.18
CA GLU A 253 -17.06 24.14 -16.28
C GLU A 253 -16.81 23.27 -15.06
N LEU A 254 -15.55 23.18 -14.60
CA LEU A 254 -15.20 22.51 -13.34
C LEU A 254 -15.98 23.12 -12.15
N MET A 255 -16.07 24.46 -12.10
CA MET A 255 -16.80 25.17 -11.04
C MET A 255 -18.27 24.75 -10.94
N VAL A 256 -18.91 24.42 -12.07
CA VAL A 256 -20.31 23.96 -12.10
C VAL A 256 -20.46 22.54 -11.55
N LEU A 257 -19.42 21.71 -11.67
CA LEU A 257 -19.43 20.31 -11.25
C LEU A 257 -19.05 20.12 -9.77
N VAL A 258 -18.25 21.04 -9.21
CA VAL A 258 -17.80 21.04 -7.81
C VAL A 258 -18.92 20.74 -6.78
N PRO A 259 -20.13 21.33 -6.87
CA PRO A 259 -21.21 21.02 -5.92
C PRO A 259 -21.70 19.56 -5.96
N GLY A 260 -21.62 18.88 -7.10
CA GLY A 260 -22.08 17.51 -7.29
C GLY A 260 -21.22 16.47 -6.55
N PHE A 261 -19.93 16.76 -6.38
CA PHE A 261 -19.01 15.90 -5.63
C PHE A 261 -19.47 15.63 -4.19
N VAL A 262 -20.06 16.62 -3.52
CA VAL A 262 -20.58 16.46 -2.15
C VAL A 262 -21.68 15.40 -2.09
N ASP A 263 -22.48 15.31 -3.14
CA ASP A 263 -23.61 14.37 -3.18
C ASP A 263 -23.10 12.93 -3.39
N ASP A 264 -22.04 12.74 -4.17
CA ASP A 264 -21.36 11.43 -4.33
C ASP A 264 -20.67 10.95 -3.03
N LEU A 265 -20.33 11.88 -2.13
CA LEU A 265 -19.83 11.59 -0.79
C LEU A 265 -20.94 11.25 0.23
N ALA A 266 -22.20 11.04 -0.19
CA ALA A 266 -23.28 10.70 0.73
C ALA A 266 -23.13 9.30 1.36
N ALA A 267 -22.87 8.27 0.55
CA ALA A 267 -22.90 6.85 0.95
C ALA A 267 -21.62 6.37 1.67
N ARG A 268 -21.73 5.78 2.87
CA ARG A 268 -20.55 5.43 3.69
C ARG A 268 -19.60 4.51 2.91
N ALA A 269 -18.28 4.63 3.14
CA ALA A 269 -17.28 3.80 2.46
C ALA A 269 -17.63 2.31 2.53
N ARG A 270 -17.95 1.81 3.72
CA ARG A 270 -18.41 0.43 3.93
C ARG A 270 -19.58 0.02 3.02
N ASP A 271 -20.54 0.92 2.78
CA ASP A 271 -21.75 0.63 2.02
C ASP A 271 -21.43 0.58 0.52
N GLN A 272 -20.39 1.32 0.08
CA GLN A 272 -19.85 1.22 -1.28
C GLN A 272 -19.05 -0.08 -1.46
N ILE A 273 -18.14 -0.37 -0.53
CA ILE A 273 -17.27 -1.56 -0.56
C ILE A 273 -18.10 -2.85 -0.61
N GLN A 274 -19.15 -2.95 0.22
CA GLN A 274 -19.98 -4.15 0.31
C GLN A 274 -20.65 -4.56 -1.02
N LYS A 275 -20.87 -3.62 -1.94
CA LYS A 275 -21.47 -3.90 -3.26
C LYS A 275 -20.59 -4.81 -4.13
N HIS A 276 -19.29 -4.89 -3.81
CA HIS A 276 -18.29 -5.55 -4.64
C HIS A 276 -17.78 -6.87 -4.04
N LEU A 277 -18.29 -7.30 -2.87
CA LEU A 277 -17.88 -8.56 -2.24
C LEU A 277 -18.23 -9.81 -3.08
N SER A 278 -19.24 -9.72 -3.95
CA SER A 278 -19.62 -10.82 -4.84
C SER A 278 -18.88 -10.81 -6.18
N ASP A 279 -18.27 -9.69 -6.57
CA ASP A 279 -17.60 -9.53 -7.87
C ASP A 279 -16.20 -10.14 -7.81
N SER A 280 -15.94 -11.21 -8.55
CA SER A 280 -14.65 -11.91 -8.52
C SER A 280 -13.45 -11.03 -8.86
N ARG A 281 -13.62 -9.98 -9.67
CA ARG A 281 -12.52 -9.06 -10.03
C ARG A 281 -12.25 -8.02 -8.95
N LEU A 282 -13.21 -7.75 -8.08
CA LEU A 282 -13.11 -6.71 -7.05
C LEU A 282 -13.14 -7.27 -5.63
N ARG A 283 -13.35 -8.58 -5.50
CA ARG A 283 -13.58 -9.25 -4.21
C ARG A 283 -12.43 -9.06 -3.24
N ARG A 284 -11.19 -9.22 -3.71
CA ARG A 284 -9.99 -9.07 -2.88
C ARG A 284 -9.86 -7.67 -2.29
N TRP A 285 -9.97 -6.65 -3.15
CA TRP A 285 -10.05 -5.25 -2.73
C TRP A 285 -11.19 -5.00 -1.74
N ALA A 286 -12.38 -5.56 -2.00
CA ALA A 286 -13.54 -5.36 -1.15
C ALA A 286 -13.39 -6.04 0.23
N ILE A 287 -12.73 -7.20 0.31
CA ILE A 287 -12.41 -7.89 1.56
C ILE A 287 -11.42 -7.06 2.38
N GLU A 288 -10.28 -6.68 1.81
CA GLU A 288 -9.25 -5.85 2.47
C GLU A 288 -9.84 -4.53 2.96
N GLY A 289 -10.56 -3.86 2.07
CA GLY A 289 -11.28 -2.63 2.36
C GLY A 289 -12.27 -2.80 3.51
N SER A 290 -12.98 -3.93 3.58
CA SER A 290 -13.95 -4.19 4.65
C SER A 290 -13.30 -4.48 6.00
N ILE A 291 -12.16 -5.17 6.03
CA ILE A 291 -11.42 -5.52 7.27
C ILE A 291 -11.00 -4.25 8.03
N GLY A 292 -10.54 -3.23 7.30
CA GLY A 292 -10.17 -1.93 7.86
C GLY A 292 -11.34 -1.09 8.40
N GLN A 293 -12.59 -1.44 8.06
CA GLN A 293 -13.77 -0.64 8.40
C GLN A 293 -14.37 -1.03 9.77
N PHE A 294 -14.80 -0.02 10.52
CA PHE A 294 -15.41 -0.22 11.83
C PHE A 294 -16.82 -0.84 11.73
N ARG A 295 -17.11 -1.85 12.55
CA ARG A 295 -18.41 -2.57 12.61
C ARG A 295 -18.81 -3.14 11.25
N ASN A 296 -17.88 -3.73 10.53
CA ASN A 296 -18.15 -4.43 9.28
C ASN A 296 -19.07 -5.65 9.49
N ASP A 297 -19.77 -6.05 8.42
CA ASP A 297 -20.58 -7.26 8.40
C ASP A 297 -19.70 -8.48 8.17
N GLY A 298 -19.30 -9.12 9.26
CA GLY A 298 -18.40 -10.26 9.17
C GLY A 298 -19.01 -11.51 8.53
N SER A 299 -20.34 -11.59 8.34
CA SER A 299 -20.96 -12.68 7.56
C SER A 299 -20.67 -12.50 6.08
N ALA A 300 -20.95 -11.32 5.54
CA ALA A 300 -20.71 -11.01 4.13
C ALA A 300 -19.24 -11.16 3.74
N ILE A 301 -18.31 -10.74 4.62
CA ILE A 301 -16.87 -10.94 4.38
C ILE A 301 -16.50 -12.43 4.43
N SER A 302 -17.11 -13.22 5.32
CA SER A 302 -16.86 -14.66 5.39
C SER A 302 -17.32 -15.37 4.12
N GLU A 303 -18.48 -15.02 3.59
CA GLU A 303 -19.00 -15.58 2.33
C GLU A 303 -18.06 -15.24 1.16
N ALA A 304 -17.56 -14.01 1.10
CA ALA A 304 -16.57 -13.60 0.11
C ALA A 304 -15.24 -14.37 0.24
N LEU A 305 -14.76 -14.60 1.46
CA LEU A 305 -13.56 -15.40 1.72
C LEU A 305 -13.76 -16.87 1.37
N GLU A 306 -14.95 -17.44 1.60
CA GLU A 306 -15.28 -18.79 1.15
C GLU A 306 -15.19 -18.90 -0.37
N ALA A 307 -15.76 -17.93 -1.10
CA ALA A 307 -15.66 -17.89 -2.55
C ALA A 307 -14.21 -17.78 -3.05
N GLU A 308 -13.35 -16.97 -2.40
CA GLU A 308 -11.91 -16.90 -2.75
C GLU A 308 -11.17 -18.23 -2.51
N LEU A 309 -11.43 -18.89 -1.38
CA LEU A 309 -10.81 -20.16 -1.05
C LEU A 309 -11.23 -21.28 -2.01
N GLU A 310 -12.44 -21.21 -2.55
CA GLU A 310 -12.94 -22.17 -3.54
C GLU A 310 -12.37 -21.91 -4.94
N SER A 311 -12.09 -20.65 -5.30
CA SER A 311 -11.62 -20.27 -6.64
C SER A 311 -10.11 -20.20 -6.79
N SER A 312 -9.34 -20.09 -5.70
CA SER A 312 -7.89 -19.82 -5.78
C SER A 312 -7.04 -21.09 -5.73
N ALA A 313 -6.03 -21.16 -6.60
CA ALA A 313 -5.00 -22.19 -6.57
C ALA A 313 -4.02 -22.03 -5.39
N ASP A 314 -3.85 -20.80 -4.89
CA ASP A 314 -3.08 -20.51 -3.68
C ASP A 314 -3.97 -19.82 -2.62
N PRO A 315 -4.47 -20.57 -1.62
CA PRO A 315 -5.41 -20.06 -0.64
C PRO A 315 -4.76 -19.14 0.42
N VAL A 316 -3.43 -18.95 0.40
CA VAL A 316 -2.69 -18.21 1.44
C VAL A 316 -3.22 -16.80 1.64
N TRP A 317 -3.42 -16.05 0.55
CA TRP A 317 -3.91 -14.68 0.64
C TRP A 317 -5.22 -14.60 1.45
N ALA A 318 -6.17 -15.51 1.16
CA ALA A 318 -7.46 -15.54 1.86
C ALA A 318 -7.29 -15.93 3.33
N TRP A 319 -6.40 -16.88 3.64
CA TRP A 319 -6.10 -17.25 5.03
C TRP A 319 -5.43 -16.14 5.83
N CYS A 320 -4.56 -15.35 5.22
CA CYS A 320 -4.01 -14.14 5.82
C CYS A 320 -5.13 -13.16 6.22
N ARG A 321 -6.10 -12.91 5.32
CA ARG A 321 -7.27 -12.07 5.63
C ARG A 321 -8.17 -12.67 6.72
N VAL A 322 -8.30 -14.00 6.80
CA VAL A 322 -9.01 -14.69 7.89
C VAL A 322 -8.33 -14.44 9.23
N VAL A 323 -7.00 -14.51 9.29
CA VAL A 323 -6.21 -14.26 10.52
C VAL A 323 -6.42 -12.85 11.03
N GLU A 324 -6.41 -11.87 10.13
CA GLU A 324 -6.73 -10.48 10.48
C GLU A 324 -8.14 -10.33 11.05
N LEU A 325 -9.14 -10.97 10.43
CA LEU A 325 -10.52 -10.94 10.91
C LEU A 325 -10.70 -11.59 12.28
N ILE A 326 -9.99 -12.71 12.54
CA ILE A 326 -9.97 -13.35 13.85
C ILE A 326 -9.47 -12.35 14.91
N GLY A 327 -8.36 -11.68 14.63
CA GLY A 327 -7.75 -10.70 15.53
C GLY A 327 -8.54 -9.39 15.64
N SER A 328 -9.27 -8.99 14.59
CA SER A 328 -9.94 -7.71 14.48
C SER A 328 -11.04 -7.52 15.53
N ARG A 329 -11.01 -6.38 16.23
CA ARG A 329 -12.09 -5.94 17.13
C ARG A 329 -13.25 -5.29 16.38
N SER A 330 -12.98 -4.79 15.18
CA SER A 330 -13.91 -4.05 14.34
C SER A 330 -14.91 -4.97 13.64
N SER A 331 -14.57 -6.25 13.43
CA SER A 331 -15.47 -7.20 12.78
C SER A 331 -16.53 -7.78 13.71
N ARG A 332 -17.78 -7.80 13.21
CA ARG A 332 -18.94 -8.40 13.89
C ARG A 332 -19.09 -9.88 13.55
N TRP A 333 -18.10 -10.70 13.90
CA TRP A 333 -18.31 -12.15 13.91
C TRP A 333 -19.14 -12.59 15.10
N SER A 334 -20.21 -13.35 14.81
CA SER A 334 -20.91 -14.12 15.83
C SER A 334 -19.95 -15.15 16.42
N ARG A 335 -20.23 -15.60 17.66
CA ARG A 335 -19.41 -16.63 18.31
C ARG A 335 -19.33 -17.90 17.46
N THR A 336 -20.45 -18.33 16.89
CA THR A 336 -20.55 -19.51 16.04
C THR A 336 -19.71 -19.38 14.77
N LEU A 337 -19.79 -18.24 14.09
CA LEU A 337 -19.02 -18.00 12.87
C LEU A 337 -17.52 -17.96 13.15
N ARG A 338 -17.11 -17.31 14.26
CA ARG A 338 -15.71 -17.31 14.69
C ARG A 338 -15.22 -18.72 14.98
N SER A 339 -15.97 -19.53 15.74
CA SER A 339 -15.57 -20.91 16.04
C SER A 339 -15.43 -21.76 14.77
N LYS A 340 -16.34 -21.61 13.79
CA LYS A 340 -16.23 -22.28 12.49
C LYS A 340 -14.90 -21.95 11.81
N TRP A 341 -14.57 -20.67 11.67
CA TRP A 341 -13.34 -20.23 11.00
C TRP A 341 -12.07 -20.60 11.74
N VAL A 342 -12.06 -20.51 13.07
CA VAL A 342 -10.92 -20.94 13.89
C VAL A 342 -10.65 -22.44 13.71
N ASN A 343 -11.69 -23.28 13.71
CA ASN A 343 -11.51 -24.71 13.48
C ASN A 343 -10.96 -25.01 12.08
N ARG A 344 -11.50 -24.37 11.04
CA ARG A 344 -10.98 -24.51 9.67
C ARG A 344 -9.53 -24.00 9.55
N PHE A 345 -9.18 -22.94 10.29
CA PHE A 345 -7.81 -22.42 10.33
C PHE A 345 -6.84 -23.47 10.90
N PHE A 346 -7.21 -24.17 11.98
CA PHE A 346 -6.41 -25.27 12.51
C PHE A 346 -6.25 -26.42 11.49
N GLU A 347 -7.33 -26.81 10.82
CA GLU A 347 -7.29 -27.82 9.76
C GLU A 347 -6.34 -27.43 8.62
N PHE A 348 -6.38 -26.16 8.20
CA PHE A 348 -5.47 -25.64 7.18
C PHE A 348 -4.02 -25.63 7.67
N MET A 349 -3.73 -25.07 8.85
CA MET A 349 -2.38 -24.98 9.41
C MET A 349 -1.71 -26.35 9.62
N ALA A 350 -2.49 -27.41 9.87
CA ALA A 350 -1.96 -28.76 10.00
C ALA A 350 -1.34 -29.27 8.68
N SER A 351 -1.88 -28.88 7.52
CA SER A 351 -1.43 -29.33 6.20
C SER A 351 -0.70 -28.27 5.37
N ALA A 352 -0.71 -27.01 5.82
CA ALA A 352 -0.05 -25.88 5.15
C ALA A 352 1.47 -26.09 5.01
N THR A 353 2.03 -25.62 3.88
CA THR A 353 3.47 -25.64 3.66
C THR A 353 4.20 -24.64 4.57
N ILE A 354 5.53 -24.75 4.66
CA ILE A 354 6.36 -23.84 5.46
C ILE A 354 6.15 -22.38 5.03
N GLU A 355 6.16 -22.11 3.72
CA GLU A 355 6.00 -20.74 3.20
C GLU A 355 4.60 -20.18 3.49
N GLN A 356 3.56 -21.00 3.36
CA GLN A 356 2.19 -20.59 3.71
C GLN A 356 2.08 -20.21 5.20
N LYS A 357 2.73 -21.00 6.07
CA LYS A 357 2.78 -20.72 7.52
C LYS A 357 3.56 -19.44 7.83
N LYS A 358 4.66 -19.16 7.12
CA LYS A 358 5.43 -17.91 7.28
C LYS A 358 4.54 -16.70 6.99
N SER A 359 3.88 -16.69 5.82
CA SER A 359 2.97 -15.61 5.42
C SER A 359 1.86 -15.40 6.45
N ILE A 360 1.23 -16.47 6.91
CA ILE A 360 0.16 -16.39 7.92
C ILE A 360 0.66 -15.83 9.26
N CYS A 361 1.83 -16.27 9.73
CA CYS A 361 2.37 -15.81 11.02
C CYS A 361 2.73 -14.33 11.00
N LEU A 362 3.14 -13.77 9.85
CA LEU A 362 3.43 -12.34 9.70
C LEU A 362 2.16 -11.50 9.92
N GLU A 363 1.03 -11.96 9.40
CA GLU A 363 -0.28 -11.29 9.39
C GLU A 363 -1.06 -11.39 10.72
N VAL A 364 -0.49 -12.07 11.72
CA VAL A 364 -1.12 -12.19 13.05
C VAL A 364 -1.24 -10.82 13.73
N VAL A 365 -2.47 -10.36 13.89
CA VAL A 365 -2.79 -9.05 14.49
C VAL A 365 -2.53 -9.07 16.01
N PRO A 366 -1.87 -8.05 16.59
CA PRO A 366 -1.68 -7.89 18.04
C PRO A 366 -3.00 -7.64 18.78
N SER A 367 -3.71 -8.72 19.12
CA SER A 367 -5.03 -8.65 19.74
C SER A 367 -5.28 -9.85 20.64
N SER A 368 -5.96 -9.62 21.76
CA SER A 368 -6.42 -10.69 22.64
C SER A 368 -7.36 -11.69 21.95
N ARG A 369 -7.97 -11.32 20.80
CA ARG A 369 -8.78 -12.25 20.00
C ARG A 369 -7.91 -13.23 19.22
N SER A 370 -6.73 -12.82 18.78
CA SER A 370 -5.76 -13.68 18.08
C SER A 370 -5.26 -14.81 18.97
N PHE A 371 -5.43 -14.72 20.29
CA PHE A 371 -5.17 -15.84 21.20
C PHE A 371 -5.97 -17.11 20.85
N SER A 372 -7.10 -17.00 20.15
CA SER A 372 -7.87 -18.19 19.73
C SER A 372 -7.15 -19.08 18.70
N ILE A 373 -6.08 -18.60 18.08
CA ILE A 373 -5.25 -19.36 17.12
C ILE A 373 -3.83 -19.62 17.64
N VAL A 374 -3.55 -19.30 18.91
CA VAL A 374 -2.20 -19.34 19.49
C VAL A 374 -1.53 -20.71 19.38
N GLU A 375 -2.30 -21.79 19.52
CA GLU A 375 -1.79 -23.16 19.48
C GLU A 375 -1.16 -23.49 18.12
N ALA A 376 -1.79 -23.09 17.01
CA ALA A 376 -1.24 -23.31 15.68
C ALA A 376 0.06 -22.52 15.45
N ILE A 377 0.20 -21.36 16.10
CA ILE A 377 1.44 -20.56 16.02
C ILE A 377 2.53 -21.20 16.88
N VAL A 378 2.19 -21.76 18.06
CA VAL A 378 3.14 -22.54 18.88
C VAL A 378 3.63 -23.76 18.11
N ASP A 379 2.76 -24.46 17.38
CA ASP A 379 3.17 -25.61 16.55
C ASP A 379 4.17 -25.23 15.44
N CYS A 380 4.16 -23.98 14.97
CA CYS A 380 5.17 -23.50 14.02
C CYS A 380 6.59 -23.42 14.63
N LEU A 381 6.71 -23.33 15.96
CA LEU A 381 8.02 -23.36 16.65
C LEU A 381 8.71 -24.73 16.56
N ASP A 382 7.95 -25.81 16.36
CA ASP A 382 8.49 -27.17 16.17
C ASP A 382 8.97 -27.42 14.73
N SER A 383 8.77 -26.47 13.80
CA SER A 383 9.19 -26.60 12.41
C SER A 383 10.68 -26.89 12.26
N PRO A 384 11.14 -27.66 11.25
CA PRO A 384 12.56 -27.77 10.92
C PRO A 384 13.15 -26.47 10.35
N ASP A 385 12.31 -25.58 9.78
CA ASP A 385 12.73 -24.31 9.20
C ASP A 385 12.97 -23.22 10.25
N GLY A 386 14.14 -22.59 10.21
CA GLY A 386 14.54 -21.60 11.22
C GLY A 386 13.86 -20.24 11.12
N GLU A 387 13.50 -19.84 9.91
CA GLU A 387 12.81 -18.56 9.68
C GLU A 387 11.37 -18.62 10.17
N LEU A 388 10.65 -19.71 9.86
CA LEU A 388 9.29 -19.92 10.35
C LEU A 388 9.25 -19.89 11.87
N ARG A 389 10.21 -20.53 12.55
CA ARG A 389 10.30 -20.46 14.02
C ARG A 389 10.48 -19.03 14.53
N ALA A 390 11.36 -18.25 13.89
CA ALA A 390 11.60 -16.86 14.29
C ALA A 390 10.35 -15.98 14.08
N ILE A 391 9.67 -16.11 12.93
CA ILE A 391 8.44 -15.38 12.62
C ILE A 391 7.32 -15.76 13.59
N ALA A 392 7.15 -17.06 13.86
CA ALA A 392 6.15 -17.55 14.81
C ALA A 392 6.41 -17.03 16.23
N ALA A 393 7.67 -17.00 16.69
CA ALA A 393 8.01 -16.44 17.99
C ALA A 393 7.70 -14.94 18.10
N GLN A 394 7.97 -14.17 17.05
CA GLN A 394 7.58 -12.75 16.98
C GLN A 394 6.05 -12.59 17.01
N ALA A 395 5.31 -13.42 16.28
CA ALA A 395 3.85 -13.43 16.31
C ALA A 395 3.31 -13.73 17.73
N LEU A 396 3.85 -14.73 18.41
CA LEU A 396 3.46 -15.10 19.78
C LEU A 396 3.70 -13.97 20.79
N ALA A 397 4.85 -13.30 20.69
CA ALA A 397 5.18 -12.16 21.54
C ALA A 397 4.21 -10.98 21.34
N ARG A 398 3.61 -10.82 20.15
CA ARG A 398 2.61 -9.77 19.86
C ARG A 398 1.23 -10.08 20.43
N ILE A 399 0.84 -11.37 20.55
CA ILE A 399 -0.54 -11.76 20.89
C ILE A 399 -0.74 -12.29 22.32
N SER A 400 0.35 -12.53 23.06
CA SER A 400 0.30 -13.11 24.40
C SER A 400 1.11 -12.31 25.41
N ARG A 401 0.82 -12.53 26.69
CA ARG A 401 1.62 -12.04 27.82
C ARG A 401 2.69 -13.03 28.27
N GLN A 402 2.63 -14.27 27.78
CA GLN A 402 3.66 -15.27 28.00
C GLN A 402 4.97 -14.75 27.41
N ARG A 403 6.05 -14.81 28.20
CA ARG A 403 7.37 -14.38 27.73
C ARG A 403 7.82 -15.33 26.62
N THR A 404 8.43 -14.75 25.58
CA THR A 404 8.99 -15.50 24.45
C THR A 404 10.31 -14.92 24.09
N ILE A 405 11.28 -15.77 23.78
CA ILE A 405 12.53 -15.32 23.18
C ILE A 405 12.21 -14.77 21.79
N VAL A 406 12.33 -13.47 21.57
CA VAL A 406 12.04 -12.85 20.24
C VAL A 406 13.27 -12.72 19.36
N ASN A 407 14.47 -13.02 19.87
CA ASN A 407 15.70 -12.96 19.11
C ASN A 407 15.68 -13.99 17.95
N PRO A 408 15.69 -13.57 16.68
CA PRO A 408 15.65 -14.47 15.53
C PRO A 408 16.80 -15.47 15.51
N GLU A 409 18.00 -15.09 15.95
CA GLU A 409 19.19 -15.94 15.94
C GLU A 409 19.03 -17.18 16.83
N PHE A 410 18.31 -17.04 17.94
CA PHE A 410 17.96 -18.19 18.78
C PHE A 410 17.11 -19.18 17.99
N TRP A 411 16.06 -18.74 17.31
CA TRP A 411 15.17 -19.64 16.60
C TRP A 411 15.78 -20.24 15.34
N LYS A 412 16.66 -19.50 14.67
CA LYS A 412 17.39 -19.99 13.50
C LYS A 412 18.44 -21.04 13.88
N HIS A 413 19.19 -20.83 14.97
CA HIS A 413 20.43 -21.58 15.21
C HIS A 413 20.50 -22.36 16.53
N ALA A 414 19.60 -22.12 17.49
CA ALA A 414 19.70 -22.79 18.79
C ALA A 414 19.55 -24.32 18.68
N PRO A 415 20.29 -25.07 19.52
CA PRO A 415 20.13 -26.52 19.67
C PRO A 415 18.68 -26.94 19.95
N ALA A 416 18.28 -28.10 19.41
CA ALA A 416 16.91 -28.60 19.50
C ALA A 416 16.39 -28.74 20.94
N ASN A 417 17.26 -29.12 21.90
CA ASN A 417 16.88 -29.25 23.31
C ASN A 417 16.51 -27.90 23.96
N LEU A 418 17.20 -26.81 23.61
CA LEU A 418 16.87 -25.47 24.13
C LEU A 418 15.58 -24.94 23.51
N ARG A 419 15.37 -25.21 22.22
CA ARG A 419 14.10 -24.87 21.55
C ARG A 419 12.93 -25.65 22.16
N GLN A 420 13.11 -26.95 22.41
CA GLN A 420 12.07 -27.79 23.00
C GLN A 420 11.64 -27.30 24.38
N GLN A 421 12.58 -26.84 25.22
CA GLN A 421 12.26 -26.26 26.53
C GLN A 421 11.31 -25.06 26.41
N GLU A 422 11.59 -24.15 25.47
CA GLU A 422 10.73 -22.98 25.25
C GLU A 422 9.33 -23.37 24.73
N ILE A 423 9.27 -24.38 23.86
CA ILE A 423 8.01 -24.91 23.30
C ILE A 423 7.19 -25.61 24.40
N ASP A 424 7.84 -26.37 25.28
CA ASP A 424 7.18 -27.06 26.39
C ASP A 424 6.61 -26.06 27.40
N ILE A 425 7.32 -24.96 27.69
CA ILE A 425 6.81 -23.85 28.51
C ILE A 425 5.54 -23.26 27.88
N TRP A 426 5.54 -23.06 26.57
CA TRP A 426 4.36 -22.58 25.85
C TRP A 426 3.19 -23.55 25.94
N ARG A 427 3.43 -24.85 25.70
CA ARG A 427 2.40 -25.89 25.82
C ARG A 427 1.84 -26.02 27.23
N GLU A 428 2.67 -25.82 28.26
CA GLU A 428 2.22 -25.78 29.65
C GLU A 428 1.35 -24.56 29.92
N TYR A 429 1.76 -23.37 29.45
CA TYR A 429 0.99 -22.14 29.57
C TYR A 429 -0.41 -22.27 28.93
N LEU A 430 -0.50 -22.90 27.75
CA LEU A 430 -1.77 -23.15 27.06
C LEU A 430 -2.66 -24.20 27.74
N LYS A 431 -2.11 -25.08 28.58
CA LYS A 431 -2.94 -26.00 29.40
C LYS A 431 -3.56 -25.31 30.61
N GLN A 432 -2.97 -24.19 31.04
CA GLN A 432 -3.37 -23.46 32.24
C GLN A 432 -4.35 -22.31 31.96
N ASN A 433 -4.54 -21.93 30.70
CA ASN A 433 -5.38 -20.82 30.23
C ASN A 433 -6.29 -21.26 29.10
#